data_AF-A0A6G1B3Q1-F1
#
_entry.id   AF-A0A6G1B3Q1-F1
#
_cell.length_a   1.000
_cell.length_b   1.000
_cell.length_c   1.000
_cell.angle_alpha   90.00
_cell.angle_beta   90.00
_cell.angle_gamma   90.00
#
_symmetry.space_group_name_H-M   'P 1'
#
loop_
_entity.id
_entity.type
_entity.pdbx_description
1 polymer ?
#
loop_
_entity_poly.entity_id
_entity_poly.type
_entity_poly.pdbx_seq_one_letter_code
_entity_poly.pdbx_strand_id
1 'polypeptide(L)'
;MRWRDRLAVLFFPEGMVLTVASLMLFFIHLSVFASDVHKFCVTYHYDHMSFHYTVVLMFSQVISICWAAMGSLYAEMTENKFLRCFALVVLMLNGAMFFNRLSLEFLAIQYREENH
;
A
#
# COMPACT_ATOMS: atom_id res chain seq x y z
N MET A 1 12.46 -23.74 -23.51
CA MET A 1 11.93 -22.46 -22.98
C MET A 1 10.43 -22.48 -23.10
N ARG A 2 9.73 -22.33 -21.98
CA ARG A 2 8.33 -22.76 -21.77
C ARG A 2 7.44 -21.54 -22.01
N TRP A 3 6.31 -21.68 -22.71
CA TRP A 3 5.44 -20.55 -23.11
C TRP A 3 5.01 -19.60 -21.96
N ARG A 4 5.03 -20.08 -20.71
CA ARG A 4 4.87 -19.26 -19.49
C ARG A 4 5.90 -18.14 -19.36
N ASP A 5 7.14 -18.38 -19.77
CA ASP A 5 8.23 -17.40 -19.68
C ASP A 5 7.99 -16.25 -20.66
N ARG A 6 7.39 -16.53 -21.82
CA ARG A 6 7.02 -15.49 -22.80
C ARG A 6 5.86 -14.64 -22.31
N LEU A 7 4.85 -15.20 -21.65
CA LEU A 7 3.73 -14.42 -21.12
C LEU A 7 4.16 -13.54 -19.93
N ALA A 8 5.08 -14.04 -19.08
CA ALA A 8 5.66 -13.24 -18.01
C ALA A 8 6.47 -12.05 -18.55
N VAL A 9 7.23 -12.25 -19.62
CA VAL A 9 8.05 -11.20 -20.26
C VAL A 9 7.22 -10.26 -21.15
N LEU A 10 6.11 -10.71 -21.75
CA LEU A 10 5.28 -9.86 -22.62
C LEU A 10 4.40 -8.87 -21.86
N PHE A 11 3.94 -9.21 -20.64
CA PHE A 11 3.01 -8.37 -19.88
C PHE A 11 3.67 -7.51 -18.80
N PHE A 12 4.84 -7.90 -18.29
CA PHE A 12 5.59 -7.08 -17.34
C PHE A 12 7.09 -7.17 -17.64
N PRO A 13 7.78 -6.07 -17.98
CA PRO A 13 9.24 -6.06 -17.97
C PRO A 13 9.71 -6.47 -16.57
N GLU A 14 10.83 -7.20 -16.48
CA GLU A 14 11.31 -7.85 -15.24
C GLU A 14 11.43 -6.89 -14.02
N GLY A 15 11.45 -5.58 -14.24
CA GLY A 15 11.43 -4.54 -13.21
C GLY A 15 10.08 -4.00 -12.76
N MET A 16 8.99 -4.24 -13.48
CA MET A 16 7.68 -3.65 -13.18
C MET A 16 6.78 -4.53 -12.30
N VAL A 17 7.06 -5.84 -12.21
CA VAL A 17 6.23 -6.78 -11.45
C VAL A 17 6.11 -6.35 -9.99
N LEU A 18 7.22 -5.92 -9.37
CA LEU A 18 7.25 -5.48 -7.98
C LEU A 18 6.48 -4.17 -7.77
N THR A 19 6.64 -3.20 -8.68
CA THR A 19 5.93 -1.92 -8.64
C THR A 19 4.41 -2.12 -8.78
N VAL A 20 3.99 -3.05 -9.64
CA VAL A 20 2.57 -3.34 -9.85
C VAL A 20 1.99 -4.16 -8.71
N ALA A 21 2.75 -5.11 -8.14
CA ALA A 21 2.36 -5.81 -6.93
C ALA A 21 2.17 -4.84 -5.75
N SER A 22 3.08 -3.87 -5.60
CA SER A 22 2.96 -2.78 -4.62
C SER A 22 1.72 -1.91 -4.87
N LEU A 23 1.42 -1.58 -6.13
CA LEU A 23 0.21 -0.82 -6.47
C LEU A 23 -1.08 -1.59 -6.15
N MET A 24 -1.12 -2.90 -6.39
CA MET A 24 -2.27 -3.74 -6.03
C MET A 24 -2.48 -3.79 -4.51
N LEU A 25 -1.39 -3.96 -3.74
CA LEU A 25 -1.45 -3.88 -2.28
C LEU A 25 -1.93 -2.50 -1.81
N PHE A 26 -1.46 -1.43 -2.45
CA PHE A 26 -1.92 -0.08 -2.16
C PHE A 26 -3.45 0.07 -2.33
N PHE A 27 -4.05 -0.49 -3.38
CA PHE A 27 -5.51 -0.45 -3.53
C PHE A 27 -6.26 -1.21 -2.44
N ILE A 28 -5.73 -2.35 -2.00
CA ILE A 28 -6.29 -3.09 -0.87
C ILE A 28 -6.22 -2.22 0.38
N HIS A 29 -5.06 -1.64 0.68
CA HIS A 29 -4.88 -0.74 1.81
C HIS A 29 -5.79 0.49 1.74
N LEU A 30 -6.00 1.06 0.55
CA LEU A 30 -6.92 2.17 0.32
C LEU A 30 -8.36 1.79 0.63
N SER A 31 -8.81 0.62 0.16
CA SER A 31 -10.18 0.17 0.37
C SER A 31 -10.48 -0.09 1.85
N VAL A 32 -9.54 -0.70 2.57
CA VAL A 32 -9.64 -0.92 4.01
C VAL A 32 -9.63 0.42 4.76
N PHE A 33 -8.70 1.31 4.43
CA PHE A 33 -8.62 2.63 5.04
C PHE A 33 -9.89 3.46 4.82
N ALA A 34 -10.43 3.48 3.60
CA ALA A 34 -11.67 4.17 3.30
C ALA A 34 -12.85 3.59 4.08
N SER A 35 -12.91 2.26 4.24
CA SER A 35 -13.92 1.61 5.08
C SER A 35 -13.78 2.00 6.54
N ASP A 36 -12.56 2.01 7.08
CA ASP A 36 -12.29 2.39 8.47
C ASP A 36 -12.63 3.87 8.73
N VAL A 37 -12.24 4.78 7.83
CA VAL A 37 -12.60 6.21 7.91
C VAL A 37 -14.12 6.41 7.85
N HIS A 38 -14.82 5.68 6.97
CA HIS A 38 -16.28 5.76 6.89
C HIS A 38 -16.93 5.30 8.20
N LYS A 39 -16.47 4.19 8.77
CA LYS A 39 -16.97 3.68 10.06
C LYS A 39 -16.67 4.65 11.21
N PHE A 40 -15.50 5.30 11.18
CA PHE A 40 -15.07 6.30 12.17
C PHE A 40 -15.97 7.53 12.15
N CYS A 41 -16.13 8.13 10.96
CA CYS A 41 -16.67 9.48 10.81
C CYS A 41 -18.19 9.48 10.66
N VAL A 42 -18.77 8.43 10.07
CA VAL A 42 -20.20 8.40 9.70
C VAL A 42 -21.00 7.50 10.65
N THR A 43 -20.52 6.28 10.91
CA THR A 43 -21.34 5.26 11.60
C THR A 43 -21.09 5.21 13.11
N TYR A 44 -20.01 5.82 13.61
CA TYR A 44 -19.57 5.75 15.02
C TYR A 44 -19.49 4.30 15.57
N HIS A 45 -19.36 3.31 14.69
CA HIS A 45 -19.42 1.88 15.04
C HIS A 45 -18.01 1.32 15.23
N TYR A 46 -17.44 1.63 16.38
CA TYR A 46 -16.04 1.40 16.71
C TYR A 46 -15.62 -0.07 16.81
N ASP A 47 -16.54 -0.96 17.20
CA ASP A 47 -16.27 -2.40 17.36
C ASP A 47 -16.00 -3.13 16.03
N HIS A 48 -16.27 -2.48 14.89
CA HIS A 48 -16.04 -3.04 13.55
C HIS A 48 -14.85 -2.43 12.81
N MET A 49 -14.01 -1.64 13.48
CA MET A 49 -12.77 -1.15 12.90
C MET A 49 -11.72 -2.26 12.81
N SER A 50 -10.90 -2.24 11.75
CA SER A 50 -9.93 -3.29 11.43
C SER A 50 -8.71 -3.37 12.36
N PHE A 51 -8.82 -2.94 13.63
CA PHE A 51 -7.71 -2.93 14.60
C PHE A 51 -7.12 -4.32 14.87
N HIS A 52 -7.93 -5.37 14.86
CA HIS A 52 -7.44 -6.74 15.03
C HIS A 52 -6.47 -7.18 13.92
N TYR A 53 -6.61 -6.60 12.73
CA TYR A 53 -5.72 -6.88 11.60
C TYR A 53 -4.68 -5.78 11.36
N THR A 54 -4.58 -4.79 12.26
CA THR A 54 -3.61 -3.69 12.12
C THR A 54 -2.19 -4.18 11.98
N VAL A 55 -1.76 -5.17 12.78
CA VAL A 55 -0.39 -5.72 12.67
C VAL A 55 -0.12 -6.31 11.28
N VAL A 56 -1.06 -7.12 10.77
CA VAL A 56 -0.95 -7.76 9.45
C VAL A 56 -0.94 -6.71 8.34
N LEU A 57 -1.80 -5.70 8.46
CA LEU A 57 -1.90 -4.63 7.46
C LEU A 57 -0.67 -3.71 7.50
N MET A 58 -0.13 -3.38 8.67
CA MET A 58 1.11 -2.62 8.78
C MET A 58 2.28 -3.39 8.17
N PHE A 59 2.36 -4.69 8.44
CA PHE A 59 3.39 -5.56 7.86
C PHE A 59 3.29 -5.64 6.33
N SER A 60 2.09 -5.84 5.78
CA SER A 60 1.90 -5.87 4.32
C SER A 60 2.16 -4.50 3.66
N GLN A 61 1.92 -3.40 4.38
CA GLN A 61 2.20 -2.06 3.88
C GLN A 61 3.70 -1.78 3.82
N VAL A 62 4.47 -2.23 4.82
CA VAL A 62 5.95 -2.17 4.80
C VAL A 62 6.50 -2.99 3.63
N ILE A 63 5.98 -4.22 3.42
CA ILE A 63 6.36 -5.05 2.26
C ILE A 63 6.05 -4.32 0.96
N SER A 64 4.88 -3.69 0.86
CA SER A 64 4.48 -2.90 -0.31
C SER A 64 5.45 -1.74 -0.59
N ILE A 65 5.89 -1.02 0.44
CA ILE A 65 6.91 0.05 0.33
C ILE A 65 8.24 -0.52 -0.16
N CYS A 66 8.70 -1.63 0.43
CA CYS A 66 9.94 -2.30 0.00
C CYS A 66 9.88 -2.74 -1.46
N TRP A 67 8.74 -3.27 -1.93
CA TRP A 67 8.55 -3.64 -3.33
C TRP A 67 8.51 -2.43 -4.27
N ALA A 68 7.88 -1.31 -3.87
CA ALA A 68 7.94 -0.07 -4.64
C ALA A 68 9.36 0.49 -4.73
N ALA A 69 10.12 0.46 -3.63
CA ALA A 69 11.51 0.92 -3.59
C ALA A 69 12.42 0.06 -4.49
N MET A 70 12.29 -1.27 -4.42
CA MET A 70 13.01 -2.19 -5.30
C MET A 70 12.62 -1.99 -6.77
N GLY A 71 11.34 -1.77 -7.06
CA GLY A 71 10.84 -1.43 -8.39
C GLY A 71 11.42 -0.11 -8.92
N SER A 72 11.56 0.90 -8.06
CA SER A 72 12.21 2.17 -8.40
C SER A 72 13.69 2.00 -8.73
N LEU A 73 14.42 1.22 -7.94
CA LEU A 73 15.84 0.92 -8.18
C LEU A 73 16.03 0.15 -9.50
N TYR A 74 15.16 -0.82 -9.78
CA TYR A 74 15.23 -1.57 -11.05
C TYR A 74 14.89 -0.69 -12.27
N ALA A 75 13.93 0.24 -12.13
CA ALA A 75 13.61 1.22 -13.16
C ALA A 75 14.76 2.20 -13.42
N GLU A 76 15.55 2.51 -12.38
CA GLU A 76 16.78 3.30 -12.51
C GLU A 76 17.89 2.54 -13.25
N MET A 77 18.10 1.26 -12.92
CA MET A 77 19.08 0.41 -13.62
C MET A 77 18.76 0.19 -15.10
N THR A 78 17.49 0.32 -15.49
CA THR A 78 17.03 0.16 -16.89
C THR A 78 16.90 1.49 -17.64
N GLU A 79 17.39 2.60 -17.06
CA GLU A 79 17.40 3.98 -17.60
C GLU A 79 16.03 4.51 -18.09
N ASN A 80 14.94 3.87 -17.67
CA ASN A 80 13.60 4.20 -18.13
C ASN A 80 12.95 5.27 -17.25
N LYS A 81 13.07 6.53 -17.67
CA LYS A 81 12.54 7.71 -16.94
C LYS A 81 11.06 7.61 -16.57
N PHE A 82 10.22 7.09 -17.47
CA PHE A 82 8.78 6.92 -17.22
C PHE A 82 8.50 5.89 -16.11
N LEU A 83 9.20 4.76 -16.13
CA LEU A 83 9.03 3.69 -15.15
C LEU A 83 9.54 4.11 -13.77
N ARG A 84 10.64 4.87 -13.75
CA ARG A 84 11.17 5.44 -12.51
C ARG A 84 10.17 6.41 -11.89
N CYS A 85 9.60 7.31 -12.70
CA CYS A 85 8.57 8.25 -12.22
C CYS A 85 7.36 7.49 -11.66
N PHE A 86 6.85 6.50 -12.39
CA PHE A 86 5.74 5.67 -11.95
C PHE A 86 6.02 4.95 -10.62
N ALA A 87 7.19 4.32 -10.49
CA ALA A 87 7.59 3.63 -9.26
C ALA A 87 7.75 4.57 -8.07
N LEU A 88 8.30 5.77 -8.28
CA LEU A 88 8.40 6.81 -7.25
C LEU A 88 7.03 7.31 -6.80
N VAL A 89 6.08 7.46 -7.72
CA VAL A 89 4.70 7.83 -7.36
C VAL A 89 4.06 6.73 -6.51
N VAL A 90 4.20 5.46 -6.90
CA VAL A 90 3.68 4.32 -6.11
C VAL A 90 4.34 4.27 -4.72
N LEU A 91 5.63 4.55 -4.63
CA LEU A 91 6.37 4.64 -3.36
C LEU A 91 5.82 5.75 -2.46
N MET A 92 5.65 6.96 -3.02
CA MET A 92 5.10 8.11 -2.29
C MET A 92 3.66 7.85 -1.82
N LEU A 93 2.83 7.24 -2.67
CA LEU A 93 1.45 6.87 -2.33
C LEU A 93 1.40 5.87 -1.17
N ASN A 94 2.21 4.80 -1.22
CA ASN A 94 2.29 3.82 -0.13
C ASN A 94 2.77 4.46 1.18
N GLY A 95 3.77 5.35 1.11
CA GLY A 95 4.27 6.09 2.27
C GLY A 95 3.21 7.04 2.86
N ALA A 96 2.54 7.83 2.03
CA ALA A 96 1.47 8.72 2.48
C ALA A 96 0.34 7.95 3.16
N MET A 97 -0.04 6.80 2.59
CA MET A 97 -1.08 5.96 3.17
C MET A 97 -0.68 5.35 4.52
N PHE A 98 0.59 4.98 4.69
CA PHE A 98 1.12 4.50 5.97
C PHE A 98 0.97 5.57 7.07
N PHE A 99 1.29 6.83 6.78
CA PHE A 99 1.10 7.92 7.74
C PHE A 99 -0.38 8.20 8.03
N ASN A 100 -1.25 8.17 7.00
CA ASN A 100 -2.69 8.34 7.19
C ASN A 100 -3.28 7.24 8.08
N ARG A 101 -2.84 5.99 7.89
CA ARG A 101 -3.21 4.85 8.72
C ARG A 101 -2.82 5.08 10.18
N LEU A 102 -1.57 5.44 10.44
CA LEU A 102 -1.09 5.75 11.80
C LEU A 102 -1.86 6.90 12.45
N SER A 103 -2.15 7.95 11.69
CA SER A 103 -2.93 9.10 12.16
C SER A 103 -4.35 8.69 12.59
N LEU A 104 -5.02 7.85 11.79
CA LEU A 104 -6.34 7.33 12.13
C LEU A 104 -6.30 6.46 13.39
N GLU A 105 -5.30 5.60 13.55
CA GLU A 105 -5.13 4.77 14.74
C GLU A 105 -4.87 5.62 15.99
N PHE A 106 -4.07 6.68 15.88
CA PHE A 106 -3.81 7.60 16.97
C PHE A 106 -5.07 8.38 17.39
N LEU A 107 -5.79 8.96 16.42
CA LEU A 107 -7.07 9.64 16.65
C LEU A 107 -8.07 8.70 17.32
N ALA A 108 -8.11 7.45 16.87
CA ALA A 108 -9.05 6.49 17.39
C ALA A 108 -8.75 6.06 18.83
N ILE A 109 -7.47 6.03 19.23
CA ILE A 109 -7.04 5.80 20.61
C ILE A 109 -7.43 6.99 21.49
N GLN A 110 -7.11 8.22 21.08
CA GLN A 110 -7.45 9.43 21.84
C GLN A 110 -8.96 9.54 22.09
N TYR A 111 -9.76 9.29 21.06
CA TYR A 111 -11.22 9.35 21.19
C TYR A 111 -11.79 8.26 22.12
N ARG A 112 -11.14 7.08 22.21
CA ARG A 112 -11.53 6.04 23.17
C ARG A 112 -11.17 6.44 24.60
N GLU A 113 -10.03 7.11 24.79
CA GLU A 113 -9.57 7.60 26.10
C GLU A 113 -10.43 8.77 26.61
N GLU A 114 -10.94 9.63 25.72
CA GLU A 114 -11.77 10.78 26.10
C GLU A 114 -13.23 10.41 26.45
N ASN A 115 -13.73 9.25 25.98
CA ASN A 115 -15.09 8.78 26.26
C ASN A 115 -15.19 7.76 27.41
N HIS A 116 -14.09 7.45 28.08
CA HIS A 116 -13.99 6.53 29.23
C HIS A 116 -13.67 7.28 30.53
#